data_AF-A0A1I6FVW8-F1
#
_entry.id   AF-A0A1I6FVW8-F1
#
_cell.length_a   1.000
_cell.length_b   1.000
_cell.length_c   1.000
_cell.angle_alpha   90.00
_cell.angle_beta   90.00
_cell.angle_gamma   90.00
#
_symmetry.space_group_name_H-M   'P 1'
#
loop_
_entity.id
_entity.type
_entity.pdbx_description
1 polymer ?
#
loop_
_entity_poly.entity_id
_entity_poly.type
_entity_poly.pdbx_seq_one_letter_code
_entity_poly.pdbx_strand_id
1 'polypeptide(L)' 'MKIRYDRDTCIGMFQCVDEWEAFEKNLDAGKADLVGAEEVEEDVFELEVPEDAEFDAKFAARVCPVDAIELYDDDGEQVV' A
#
# COMPACT_ATOMS: atom_id res chain seq x y z
N MET A 1 4.92 7.99 -9.51
CA MET A 1 4.63 7.93 -8.06
C MET A 1 4.99 6.57 -7.51
N LYS A 2 5.19 6.47 -6.19
CA LYS A 2 5.54 5.23 -5.50
C LYS A 2 4.63 5.03 -4.30
N ILE A 3 4.21 3.80 -4.06
CA ILE A 3 3.53 3.40 -2.83
C ILE A 3 4.51 2.63 -1.95
N ARG A 4 4.46 2.85 -0.63
CA ARG A 4 5.19 2.07 0.37
C ARG A 4 4.18 1.48 1.35
N TYR A 5 4.35 0.20 1.66
CA TYR A 5 3.50 -0.56 2.56
C TYR A 5 4.33 -1.15 3.71
N ASP A 6 4.06 -0.69 4.93
CA ASP A 6 4.59 -1.27 6.17
C ASP A 6 3.66 -2.41 6.63
N ARG A 7 4.11 -3.63 6.38
CA ARG A 7 3.37 -4.83 6.72
C ARG A 7 3.41 -5.10 8.22
N ASP A 8 4.42 -4.66 8.98
CA ASP A 8 4.45 -4.84 10.43
C ASP A 8 3.33 -4.03 11.09
N THR A 9 3.17 -2.77 10.69
CA THR A 9 2.11 -1.85 11.16
C THR A 9 0.70 -2.29 10.74
N CYS A 10 0.57 -3.07 9.66
CA CYS A 10 -0.72 -3.53 9.18
C CYS A 10 -1.49 -4.41 10.20
N ILE A 11 -2.76 -4.05 10.42
CA ILE A 11 -3.67 -4.73 11.36
C ILE A 11 -4.79 -5.56 10.69
N GLY A 12 -4.74 -5.74 9.37
CA GLY A 12 -5.72 -6.60 8.67
C GLY A 12 -7.14 -6.02 8.57
N MET A 13 -7.29 -4.70 8.48
CA MET A 13 -8.61 -4.07 8.25
C MET A 13 -9.13 -4.31 6.82
N PHE A 14 -8.20 -4.52 5.88
CA PHE A 14 -8.45 -4.84 4.46
C PHE A 14 -9.22 -3.82 3.63
N GLN A 15 -9.44 -2.60 4.10
CA GLN A 15 -10.06 -1.55 3.28
C GLN A 15 -9.23 -1.22 2.04
N CYS A 16 -7.89 -1.28 2.13
CA CYS A 16 -7.00 -1.07 0.99
C CYS A 16 -7.24 -2.06 -0.17
N VAL A 17 -7.69 -3.28 0.12
CA VAL A 17 -8.04 -4.29 -0.89
C VAL A 17 -9.30 -3.92 -1.66
N ASP A 18 -10.25 -3.26 -1.00
CA ASP A 18 -11.50 -2.85 -1.65
C ASP A 18 -11.29 -1.61 -2.54
N GLU A 19 -10.27 -0.78 -2.24
CA GLU A 19 -9.95 0.43 -2.99
C GLU A 19 -9.00 0.17 -4.18
N TRP A 20 -8.04 -0.75 -4.06
CA TRP A 20 -7.07 -0.99 -5.14
C TRP A 20 -6.66 -2.46 -5.26
N GLU A 21 -6.75 -3.00 -6.49
CA GLU A 21 -6.50 -4.41 -6.80
C GLU A 21 -5.05 -4.88 -6.60
N ALA A 22 -4.09 -3.95 -6.45
CA ALA A 22 -2.72 -4.30 -6.09
C ALA A 22 -2.62 -4.85 -4.66
N PHE A 23 -3.59 -4.58 -3.79
CA PHE A 23 -3.65 -5.19 -2.46
C PHE A 23 -4.53 -6.44 -2.47
N GLU A 24 -4.02 -7.54 -1.92
CA GLU A 24 -4.77 -8.79 -1.74
C GLU A 24 -4.90 -9.16 -0.26
N LYS A 25 -5.99 -9.86 0.11
CA LYS A 25 -6.18 -10.37 1.48
C LYS A 25 -5.32 -11.61 1.69
N ASN A 26 -4.33 -11.54 2.58
CA ASN A 26 -3.65 -12.71 3.11
C ASN A 26 -4.29 -13.12 4.44
N LEU A 27 -5.27 -14.02 4.35
CA LEU A 27 -6.02 -14.50 5.52
C LEU A 27 -5.20 -15.41 6.43
N ASP A 28 -4.15 -16.05 5.90
CA ASP A 28 -3.25 -16.88 6.71
C ASP A 28 -2.38 -16.02 7.62
N ALA A 29 -1.94 -14.85 7.15
CA ALA A 29 -1.20 -13.87 7.93
C ALA A 29 -2.10 -12.89 8.70
N GLY A 30 -3.38 -12.78 8.31
CA GLY A 30 -4.29 -11.75 8.82
C GLY A 30 -3.91 -10.33 8.40
N LYS A 31 -3.20 -10.17 7.28
CA LYS A 31 -2.67 -8.90 6.76
C LYS A 31 -2.91 -8.78 5.26
N ALA A 32 -2.80 -7.57 4.71
CA ALA A 32 -2.79 -7.41 3.25
C ALA A 32 -1.41 -7.77 2.69
N ASP A 33 -1.36 -8.16 1.43
CA ASP A 33 -0.11 -8.23 0.66
C ASP A 33 -0.20 -7.25 -0.51
N LEU A 34 0.89 -6.54 -0.80
CA LEU A 34 1.01 -5.65 -1.97
C LEU A 34 1.64 -6.43 -3.12
N VAL A 35 0.81 -6.83 -4.08
CA VAL A 35 1.20 -7.74 -5.17
C VAL A 35 2.17 -7.04 -6.12
N GLY A 36 3.27 -7.75 -6.43
CA GLY A 36 4.29 -7.25 -7.35
C GLY A 36 5.25 -6.22 -6.73
N ALA A 37 5.10 -5.91 -5.44
CA ALA A 37 6.04 -5.05 -4.73
C ALA A 37 7.39 -5.74 -4.47
N GLU A 38 8.43 -4.91 -4.35
CA GLU A 38 9.75 -5.30 -3.88
C GLU A 38 9.84 -5.03 -2.37
N GLU A 39 10.37 -5.99 -1.61
CA GLU A 39 10.71 -5.78 -0.21
C GLU A 39 12.03 -4.99 -0.12
N VAL A 40 11.96 -3.77 0.43
CA VAL A 40 13.10 -2.85 0.52
C VAL A 40 13.73 -2.81 1.90
N GLU A 41 12.95 -3.14 2.93
CA GLU A 41 13.35 -3.30 4.33
C GLU A 41 12.50 -4.43 4.94
N GLU A 42 12.86 -4.94 6.12
CA GLU A 42 12.12 -6.02 6.80
C GLU A 42 10.64 -5.63 6.96
N ASP A 43 9.74 -6.40 6.32
CA ASP A 43 8.30 -6.15 6.29
C ASP A 43 7.87 -4.81 5.63
N VAL A 44 8.75 -4.15 4.87
CA VAL A 44 8.43 -2.91 4.12
C VAL A 44 8.53 -3.16 2.62
N PHE A 45 7.43 -2.91 1.91
CA PHE A 45 7.26 -3.21 0.49
C PHE A 45 7.02 -1.95 -0.32
N GLU A 46 7.65 -1.83 -1.50
CA GLU A 46 7.47 -0.70 -2.41
C GLU A 46 7.01 -1.16 -3.79
N LEU A 47 6.13 -0.37 -4.42
CA LEU A 47 5.64 -0.59 -5.77
C LEU A 47 5.54 0.74 -6.52
N GLU A 48 5.96 0.75 -7.79
CA GLU A 48 5.68 1.86 -8.69
C GLU A 48 4.18 1.87 -9.03
N VAL A 49 3.53 3.02 -8.87
CA VAL A 49 2.10 3.16 -9.12
C VAL A 49 1.89 3.50 -10.60
N PRO A 50 1.16 2.68 -11.37
CA PRO A 50 0.77 3.02 -12.74
C PRO A 50 -0.03 4.32 -12.81
N GLU A 51 0.12 5.10 -13.88
CA GLU A 51 -0.58 6.39 -14.05
C GLU A 51 -2.11 6.25 -13.98
N ASP A 52 -2.67 5.15 -14.47
CA ASP A 52 -4.10 4.86 -14.44
C ASP A 52 -4.62 4.37 -13.07
N ALA A 53 -3.72 4.00 -12.16
CA ALA A 53 -4.01 3.53 -10.81
C ALA A 53 -3.80 4.60 -9.73
N GLU A 54 -3.42 5.83 -10.10
CA GLU A 54 -3.10 6.91 -9.16
C GLU A 54 -4.21 7.16 -8.13
N PHE A 55 -5.45 7.25 -8.60
CA PHE A 55 -6.59 7.57 -7.76
C PHE A 55 -6.85 6.44 -6.74
N ASP A 56 -6.85 5.20 -7.21
CA ASP A 56 -7.10 4.02 -6.39
C ASP A 56 -5.99 3.84 -5.34
N ALA A 57 -4.72 4.02 -5.72
CA ALA A 57 -3.60 3.98 -4.79
C ALA A 57 -3.70 5.05 -3.69
N LYS A 58 -4.11 6.28 -4.03
CA LYS A 58 -4.35 7.36 -3.06
C LYS A 58 -5.46 7.00 -2.07
N PHE A 59 -6.56 6.41 -2.55
CA PHE A 59 -7.66 6.01 -1.68
C PHE A 59 -7.28 4.82 -0.80
N ALA A 60 -6.60 3.81 -1.34
CA ALA A 60 -6.10 2.66 -0.59
C ALA A 60 -5.20 3.09 0.58
N ALA A 61 -4.33 4.07 0.36
CA ALA A 61 -3.51 4.65 1.42
C ALA A 61 -4.37 5.39 2.46
N ARG A 62 -5.28 6.26 2.00
CA ARG A 62 -6.07 7.15 2.87
C ARG A 62 -7.13 6.44 3.71
N VAL A 63 -7.61 5.26 3.30
CA VAL A 63 -8.54 4.46 4.10
C VAL A 63 -7.84 3.64 5.18
N CYS A 64 -6.51 3.55 5.17
CA CYS A 64 -5.75 2.78 6.15
C CYS A 64 -5.83 3.46 7.53
N PRO A 65 -6.40 2.81 8.57
CA PRO A 65 -6.64 3.44 9.87
C PRO A 65 -5.38 3.58 10.74
N VAL A 66 -4.26 3.02 10.30
CA VAL A 66 -3.01 2.93 11.07
C VAL A 66 -1.81 3.46 10.27
N ASP A 67 -2.05 4.18 9.18
CA ASP A 67 -1.02 4.82 8.35
C ASP A 67 0.08 3.84 7.87
N ALA A 68 -0.28 2.56 7.65
CA ALA A 68 0.64 1.53 7.16
C ALA A 68 0.99 1.69 5.67
N ILE A 69 0.36 2.64 4.97
CA ILE A 69 0.48 2.80 3.52
C ILE A 69 0.76 4.28 3.24
N GLU A 70 1.90 4.54 2.63
CA GLU A 70 2.36 5.88 2.27
C GLU A 70 2.40 6.03 0.75
N LEU A 71 2.14 7.23 0.25
CA LEU A 71 2.27 7.53 -1.17
C LEU A 71 3.26 8.67 -1.38
N TYR A 72 4.16 8.50 -2.34
CA TYR A 72 5.18 9.47 -2.73
C TYR A 72 4.98 9.90 -4.18
N ASP A 73 5.08 11.18 -4.46
CA ASP A 73 5.05 11.70 -5.83
C ASP A 73 6.37 11.47 -6.59
N ASP A 74 6.45 12.00 -7.81
CA ASP A 74 7.62 11.83 -8.68
C ASP A 74 8.85 12.62 -8.19
N ASP A 75 8.66 13.63 -7.34
CA ASP A 75 9.72 14.39 -6.69
C ASP A 75 10.16 13.76 -5.36
N GLY A 76 9.47 12.70 -4.92
CA GLY A 76 9.73 11.98 -3.67
C GLY A 76 9.10 12.64 -2.44
N GLU A 77 8.17 13.59 -2.62
CA GLU A 77 7.41 14.16 -1.52
C GLU A 77 6.27 13.21 -1.13
N GLN A 78 6.07 13.01 0.17
CA GLN A 78 4.95 12.21 0.68
C GLN A 78 3.64 13.00 0.54
N VAL A 79 2.66 12.41 -0.15
CA VAL A 79 1.36 13.03 -0.45
C VAL A 79 0.18 12.41 0.31
N VAL A 80 0.37 11.21 0.88
CA VAL A 80 -0.56 10.55 1.81
C VAL A 80 0.22 10.01 3.00
#